data_AF-A0A4C1VU32-F1
#
_entry.id   AF-A0A4C1VU32-F1
#
_cell.length_a   1.000
_cell.length_b   1.000
_cell.length_c   1.000
_cell.angle_alpha   90.00
_cell.angle_beta   90.00
_cell.angle_gamma   90.00
#
_symmetry.space_group_name_H-M   'P 1'
#
loop_
_entity.id
_entity.type
_entity.pdbx_description
1 polymer ?
#
loop_
_entity_poly.entity_id
_entity_poly.type
_entity_poly.pdbx_seq_one_letter_code
_entity_poly.pdbx_strand_id
1 'polypeptide(L)'
;MLNGEEFAVVQKEVAEILRGKILVGHSLRNDMAVLFLSHPKRHIRDTSKYKPFKKITKGSTPSLKRLAKEILGVDIQHGEHSSIEDAQATMQLYCTVANAWETSLKRRYKAIVN
;
A
#
# COMPACT_ATOMS: atom_id res chain seq x y z
N MET A 1 -14.50 -22.05 8.53
CA MET A 1 -14.57 -20.74 9.21
C MET A 1 -15.96 -20.61 9.78
N LEU A 2 -16.13 -20.60 11.12
CA LEU A 2 -17.47 -20.60 11.75
C LEU A 2 -17.87 -19.25 12.35
N ASN A 3 -16.95 -18.27 12.44
CA ASN A 3 -17.15 -17.00 13.15
C ASN A 3 -16.74 -15.76 12.32
N GLY A 4 -16.84 -15.82 10.99
CA GLY A 4 -16.55 -14.66 10.14
C GLY A 4 -17.74 -13.69 10.14
N GLU A 5 -17.46 -12.39 10.19
CA GLU A 5 -18.49 -11.37 9.96
C GLU A 5 -19.01 -11.45 8.51
N GLU A 6 -20.27 -11.04 8.30
CA GLU A 6 -20.84 -11.00 6.96
C GLU A 6 -20.02 -10.10 6.03
N PHE A 7 -19.72 -10.60 4.83
CA PHE A 7 -18.87 -9.89 3.86
C PHE A 7 -19.39 -8.48 3.56
N ALA A 8 -20.71 -8.29 3.47
CA ALA A 8 -21.32 -6.99 3.21
C ALA A 8 -21.07 -5.98 4.35
N VAL A 9 -21.01 -6.45 5.59
CA VAL A 9 -20.69 -5.60 6.75
C VAL A 9 -19.24 -5.15 6.67
N VAL A 10 -18.30 -6.10 6.53
CA VAL A 10 -16.86 -5.80 6.38
C VAL A 10 -16.60 -4.87 5.20
N GLN A 11 -17.23 -5.13 4.05
CA GLN A 11 -17.10 -4.29 2.85
C GLN A 11 -17.54 -2.85 3.13
N LYS A 12 -18.69 -2.67 3.78
CA LYS A 12 -19.22 -1.35 4.15
C LYS A 12 -18.28 -0.62 5.11
N GLU A 13 -17.81 -1.30 6.15
CA GLU A 13 -16.90 -0.72 7.14
C GLU A 13 -15.58 -0.28 6.53
N VAL A 14 -14.98 -1.14 5.69
CA VAL A 14 -13.75 -0.79 4.97
C VAL A 14 -13.98 0.40 4.04
N ALA A 15 -15.11 0.44 3.32
CA ALA A 15 -15.45 1.57 2.46
C ALA A 15 -15.54 2.90 3.24
N GLU A 16 -16.15 2.88 4.43
CA GLU A 16 -16.22 4.07 5.31
C GLU A 16 -14.85 4.46 5.85
N ILE A 17 -14.03 3.50 6.30
CA ILE A 17 -12.67 3.77 6.78
C ILE A 17 -11.84 4.43 5.67
N LEU A 18 -11.95 3.98 4.42
CA LEU A 18 -11.18 4.52 3.30
C LEU A 18 -11.67 5.89 2.83
N ARG A 19 -12.90 6.29 3.16
CA ARG A 19 -13.52 7.51 2.65
C ARG A 19 -12.69 8.75 2.98
N GLY A 20 -12.27 9.48 1.94
CA GLY A 20 -11.49 10.72 2.08
C GLY A 20 -10.05 10.53 2.57
N LYS A 21 -9.60 9.30 2.84
CA LYS A 21 -8.26 9.02 3.35
C LYS A 21 -7.27 8.73 2.22
N ILE A 22 -6.00 8.65 2.61
CA ILE A 22 -4.90 8.13 1.80
C ILE A 22 -4.74 6.65 2.14
N LEU A 23 -4.81 5.78 1.13
CA LEU A 23 -4.57 4.35 1.30
C LEU A 23 -3.11 4.03 0.97
N VAL A 24 -2.36 3.63 1.99
CA VAL A 24 -0.98 3.13 1.88
C VAL A 24 -1.01 1.61 1.94
N GLY A 25 -0.31 0.93 1.03
CA GLY A 25 -0.34 -0.52 0.97
C GLY A 25 0.68 -1.10 -0.01
N HIS A 26 0.68 -2.43 -0.17
CA HIS A 26 1.61 -3.14 -1.04
C HIS A 26 0.84 -4.09 -1.96
N SER A 27 0.85 -3.83 -3.26
CA SER A 27 0.08 -4.58 -4.26
C SER A 27 -1.45 -4.51 -4.06
N LEU A 28 -1.94 -3.34 -3.62
CA LEU A 28 -3.33 -3.03 -3.23
C LEU A 28 -4.43 -3.43 -4.24
N ARG A 29 -4.08 -3.66 -5.51
CA ARG A 29 -5.06 -4.02 -6.55
C ARG A 29 -5.84 -5.27 -6.18
N ASN A 30 -5.17 -6.27 -5.62
CA ASN A 30 -5.80 -7.55 -5.32
C ASN A 30 -6.74 -7.41 -4.12
N ASP A 31 -6.30 -6.73 -3.06
CA ASP A 31 -7.11 -6.50 -1.85
C ASP A 31 -8.39 -5.74 -2.17
N MET A 32 -8.27 -4.67 -2.95
CA MET A 32 -9.41 -3.86 -3.36
C MET A 32 -10.36 -4.64 -4.29
N ALA A 33 -9.83 -5.53 -5.14
CA ALA A 33 -10.65 -6.36 -6.02
C ALA A 33 -11.47 -7.39 -5.24
N VAL A 34 -10.87 -8.03 -4.23
CA VAL A 34 -11.59 -8.99 -3.35
C VAL A 34 -12.72 -8.29 -2.60
N LEU A 35 -12.52 -7.05 -2.17
CA LEU A 35 -13.54 -6.26 -1.50
C LEU A 35 -14.55 -5.59 -2.45
N PHE A 36 -14.39 -5.71 -3.78
CA PHE A 36 -15.17 -4.95 -4.78
C PHE A 36 -15.18 -3.44 -4.53
N LEU A 37 -14.07 -2.90 -4.00
CA LEU A 37 -13.90 -1.48 -3.72
C LEU A 37 -12.94 -0.84 -4.71
N SER A 38 -13.08 0.48 -4.87
CA SER A 38 -12.10 1.30 -5.59
C SER A 38 -11.69 2.49 -4.73
N HIS A 39 -10.52 3.03 -5.01
CA HIS A 39 -10.01 4.21 -4.30
C HIS A 39 -9.39 5.20 -5.30
N PRO A 40 -9.55 6.52 -5.12
CA PRO A 40 -9.03 7.50 -6.06
C PRO A 40 -7.52 7.32 -6.28
N LYS A 41 -7.07 7.28 -7.53
CA LYS A 41 -5.64 7.05 -7.86
C LYS A 41 -4.70 8.05 -7.16
N ARG A 42 -5.14 9.31 -7.00
CA ARG A 42 -4.40 10.35 -6.27
C ARG A 42 -4.26 10.08 -4.77
N HIS A 43 -5.09 9.20 -4.22
CA HIS A 43 -5.08 8.84 -2.82
C HIS A 43 -4.38 7.49 -2.53
N ILE A 44 -3.94 6.75 -3.55
CA ILE A 44 -3.23 5.46 -3.41
C ILE A 44 -1.72 5.65 -3.32
N ARG A 45 -1.10 5.08 -2.29
CA ARG A 45 0.36 4.95 -2.10
C ARG A 45 0.72 3.46 -2.08
N ASP A 46 0.79 2.86 -3.27
CA ASP A 46 1.18 1.45 -3.43
C ASP A 46 2.71 1.32 -3.51
N THR A 47 3.32 0.81 -2.44
CA THR A 47 4.78 0.66 -2.30
C THR A 47 5.37 -0.29 -3.34
N SER A 48 4.61 -1.25 -3.86
CA SER A 48 5.05 -2.14 -4.94
C SER A 48 5.21 -1.42 -6.29
N LYS A 49 4.54 -0.27 -6.45
CA LYS A 49 4.53 0.54 -7.68
C LYS A 49 5.41 1.79 -7.59
N TYR A 50 5.95 2.10 -6.41
CA TYR A 50 6.78 3.28 -6.22
C TYR A 50 8.09 3.16 -7.01
N LYS A 51 8.31 4.06 -7.99
CA LYS A 51 9.43 3.97 -8.94
C LYS A 51 10.80 3.83 -8.25
N PRO A 52 11.14 4.61 -7.20
CA PRO A 52 12.40 4.42 -6.47
C PRO A 52 12.57 3.02 -5.87
N PHE A 53 11.52 2.43 -5.28
CA PHE A 53 11.61 1.07 -4.73
C PHE A 53 11.80 0.02 -5.83
N LYS A 54 11.16 0.18 -6.99
CA LYS A 54 11.38 -0.70 -8.14
C LYS A 54 12.83 -0.68 -8.66
N LYS A 55 13.63 0.36 -8.38
CA LYS A 55 15.05 0.38 -8.79
C LYS A 55 15.87 -0.65 -8.03
N ILE A 56 15.48 -0.98 -6.79
CA ILE A 56 16.13 -2.03 -5.97
C ILE A 56 16.07 -3.39 -6.68
N THR A 57 15.02 -3.63 -7.46
CA THR A 57 14.79 -4.86 -8.23
C THR A 57 15.01 -4.67 -9.74
N LYS A 58 15.83 -3.69 -10.14
CA LYS A 58 16.16 -3.42 -11.56
C LYS A 58 14.90 -3.22 -12.45
N GLY A 59 13.83 -2.67 -11.87
CA GLY A 59 12.59 -2.33 -12.58
C GLY A 59 11.46 -3.36 -12.46
N SER A 60 11.69 -4.56 -11.93
CA SER A 60 10.61 -5.50 -11.60
C SER A 60 9.86 -5.07 -10.33
N THR A 61 8.71 -5.68 -10.04
CA THR A 61 7.95 -5.39 -8.80
C THR A 61 8.65 -6.05 -7.61
N PRO A 62 9.11 -5.31 -6.60
CA PRO A 62 9.73 -5.89 -5.41
C PRO A 62 8.67 -6.50 -4.49
N SER A 63 9.03 -7.57 -3.77
CA SER A 63 8.21 -8.09 -2.66
C SER A 63 8.32 -7.18 -1.44
N LEU A 64 7.30 -7.20 -0.58
CA LEU A 64 7.32 -6.46 0.68
C LEU A 64 8.50 -6.90 1.56
N LYS A 65 8.73 -8.21 1.70
CA LYS A 65 9.87 -8.77 2.43
C LYS A 65 11.22 -8.23 1.95
N ARG A 66 11.42 -8.12 0.64
CA ARG A 66 12.66 -7.55 0.08
C ARG A 66 12.80 -6.08 0.44
N LEU A 67 11.73 -5.30 0.31
CA LEU A 67 11.78 -3.88 0.67
C LEU A 67 12.02 -3.68 2.17
N ALA A 68 11.36 -4.44 3.02
CA ALA A 68 11.55 -4.41 4.46
C ALA A 68 13.02 -4.71 4.82
N LYS A 69 13.61 -5.75 4.22
CA LYS A 69 15.01 -6.08 4.46
C LYS A 69 15.98 -5.00 3.99
N GLU A 70 15.81 -4.50 2.77
CA GLU A 70 16.77 -3.57 2.13
C GLU A 70 16.66 -2.14 2.65
N ILE A 71 15.46 -1.68 3.02
CA ILE A 71 15.21 -0.28 3.41
C ILE A 71 15.11 -0.13 4.92
N LEU A 72 14.43 -1.07 5.59
CA LEU A 72 14.18 -1.00 7.03
C LEU A 72 15.18 -1.85 7.84
N GLY A 73 15.92 -2.76 7.19
CA GLY A 73 16.85 -3.67 7.87
C GLY A 73 16.16 -4.78 8.66
N VAL A 74 14.85 -5.00 8.44
CA VAL A 74 14.03 -5.96 9.20
C VAL A 74 13.65 -7.14 8.33
N ASP A 75 13.71 -8.34 8.91
CA ASP A 75 13.12 -9.54 8.32
C ASP A 75 11.68 -9.67 8.82
N ILE A 76 10.75 -9.90 7.89
CA ILE A 76 9.31 -10.08 8.15
C ILE A 76 8.84 -11.35 7.43
N GLN A 77 7.58 -11.73 7.67
CA GLN A 77 6.97 -12.89 7.01
C GLN A 77 7.79 -14.16 7.27
N HIS A 78 8.06 -14.41 8.56
CA HIS A 78 8.63 -15.66 9.02
C HIS A 78 7.52 -16.70 9.22
N GLY A 79 7.44 -17.70 8.34
CA GLY A 79 6.36 -18.69 8.38
C GLY A 79 5.07 -18.16 7.76
N GLU A 80 3.94 -18.25 8.46
CA GLU A 80 2.67 -17.68 8.00
C GLU A 80 2.70 -16.14 8.03
N HIS A 81 2.04 -15.51 7.07
CA HIS A 81 2.01 -14.06 6.97
C HIS A 81 0.99 -13.44 7.93
N SER A 82 1.35 -12.32 8.55
CA SER A 82 0.46 -11.51 9.38
C SER A 82 0.07 -10.23 8.64
N SER A 83 -1.23 -10.00 8.45
CA SER A 83 -1.75 -8.77 7.85
C SER A 83 -1.36 -7.52 8.65
N ILE A 84 -1.20 -7.65 9.96
CA ILE A 84 -0.75 -6.57 10.85
C ILE A 84 0.71 -6.23 10.57
N GLU A 85 1.59 -7.24 10.51
CA GLU A 85 3.01 -7.05 10.21
C GLU A 85 3.20 -6.41 8.82
N ASP A 86 2.47 -6.93 7.83
CA ASP A 86 2.53 -6.42 6.45
C ASP A 86 2.06 -4.95 6.36
N ALA A 87 0.97 -4.59 7.04
CA ALA A 87 0.47 -3.23 7.09
C ALA A 87 1.47 -2.27 7.78
N GLN A 88 2.08 -2.72 8.89
CA GLN A 88 3.10 -1.96 9.62
C GLN A 88 4.36 -1.73 8.78
N ALA A 89 4.93 -2.78 8.20
CA ALA A 89 6.12 -2.70 7.35
C ALA A 89 5.86 -1.77 6.15
N THR A 90 4.68 -1.88 5.55
CA THR A 90 4.30 -1.02 4.42
C THR A 90 4.17 0.45 4.80
N MET A 91 3.59 0.73 5.97
CA MET A 91 3.51 2.10 6.49
C MET A 91 4.90 2.66 6.80
N GLN A 92 5.78 1.87 7.43
CA GLN A 92 7.16 2.26 7.71
C GLN A 92 7.92 2.59 6.42
N LEU A 93 7.81 1.73 5.39
CA LEU A 93 8.37 2.00 4.06
C LEU A 93 7.87 3.32 3.49
N TYR A 94 6.57 3.58 3.53
CA TYR A 94 6.02 4.87 3.07
C TYR A 94 6.60 6.05 3.86
N CYS A 95 6.68 5.96 5.20
CA CYS A 95 7.24 7.01 6.04
C CYS A 95 8.68 7.38 5.66
N THR A 96 9.52 6.41 5.28
CA THR A 96 10.90 6.69 4.83
C THR A 96 10.99 7.59 3.60
N VAL A 97 9.94 7.63 2.78
CA VAL A 97 9.92 8.35 1.50
C VAL A 97 8.76 9.35 1.37
N ALA A 98 7.97 9.55 2.42
CA ALA A 98 6.70 10.27 2.36
C ALA A 98 6.86 11.67 1.79
N ASN A 99 7.83 12.44 2.28
CA ASN A 99 8.09 13.80 1.80
C ASN A 99 8.41 13.85 0.30
N ALA A 100 9.28 12.96 -0.18
CA ALA A 100 9.65 12.89 -1.59
C ALA A 100 8.49 12.39 -2.46
N TRP A 101 7.75 11.39 -1.98
CA TRP A 101 6.59 10.83 -2.67
C TRP A 101 5.51 11.90 -2.84
N GLU A 102 5.09 12.54 -1.76
CA GLU A 102 4.01 13.54 -1.77
C GLU A 102 4.37 14.77 -2.60
N THR A 103 5.61 15.24 -2.51
CA THR A 103 6.11 16.33 -3.36
C THR A 103 6.04 15.97 -4.84
N SER A 104 6.43 14.74 -5.20
CA SER A 104 6.38 14.27 -6.59
C SER A 104 4.95 14.17 -7.13
N LEU A 105 3.98 13.77 -6.29
CA LEU A 105 2.57 13.70 -6.66
C LEU A 105 1.98 15.09 -6.84
N LYS A 106 2.22 16.01 -5.90
CA LYS A 106 1.77 17.41 -5.99
C LYS A 106 2.23 18.04 -7.31
N ARG A 107 3.51 17.88 -7.66
CA ARG A 107 4.06 18.38 -8.92
C ARG A 107 3.38 17.75 -10.14
N ARG A 108 3.19 16.43 -10.13
CA ARG A 108 2.53 15.72 -11.24
C ARG A 108 1.09 16.19 -11.45
N TYR A 109 0.31 16.33 -10.38
CA TYR A 109 -1.08 16.74 -10.50
C TYR A 109 -1.21 18.23 -10.84
N LYS A 110 -0.32 19.10 -10.35
CA LYS A 110 -0.27 20.49 -10.80
C LYS A 110 -0.01 20.60 -12.31
N ALA A 111 0.85 19.75 -12.85
CA ALA A 111 1.15 19.71 -14.29
C ALA A 111 0.03 19.11 -15.17
N ILE A 112 -0.99 18.47 -14.58
CA ILE A 112 -2.15 17.93 -15.33
C ILE A 112 -3.31 18.94 -15.36
N VAL A 113 -3.39 19.82 -14.36
CA VAL A 113 -4.50 20.76 -14.18
C VAL A 113 -4.20 22.14 -14.81
N ASN A 114 -2.94 22.39 -15.17
CA ASN A 114 -2.51 23.54 -15.98
C ASN A 114 -2.36 23.12 -17.44
#